data_AF-A0A382JP03-F1
#
_entry.id   AF-A0A382JP03-F1
#
_cell.length_a   1.000
_cell.length_b   1.000
_cell.length_c   1.000
_cell.angle_alpha   90.00
_cell.angle_beta   90.00
_cell.angle_gamma   90.00
#
_symmetry.space_group_name_H-M   'P 1'
#
loop_
_entity.id
_entity.type
_entity.pdbx_description
1 polymer ?
#
loop_
_entity_poly.entity_id
_entity_poly.type
_entity_poly.pdbx_seq_one_letter_code
_entity_poly.pdbx_strand_id
1 'polypeptide(L)'
;QGCGADETPPASTSKKGEEATKNADPASTPKTEPKPEPEPEPEPEPEVIPDPNGVYLPTGDQSSGKPIYADGDGFFLWFNGLEWRISDKVGGGKSVASGKAAIMDPWTNGARTRHHPSEDYAKDATFRLAVAFQGSEDHVNANRLFKQFVKKFPNDDLVADAHLSLGDLSVSGLKGDEKPSYEQISNARMHYGKVRELTQKVNLIRDSYFNEGQLIENVAADPEGHVNQYLTFDTNKNEELESAEYAATGLADKYPFSEANINGDKVVDWEELYEVTTISLYASLETLFREFLEKLGDQEAAGASQATKKIGMACEKQGRPAEMLKLYHADIKKFGNDPGSIGVDEILKIYSEKYDHYDKLFGNTYKLLTIIRNPGQAVDFAYKDRKGSESTISGTVEEILKNRRKLLPWLGSEFKGMEQEVYDKMVRARTAVYSN
;
A
#
# COMPACT_ATOMS: atom_id res chain seq x y z
N GLN A 1 63.23 18.59 15.88
CA GLN A 1 64.08 18.43 17.08
C GLN A 1 63.60 17.17 17.81
N GLY A 2 64.46 16.45 18.54
CA GLY A 2 64.15 15.11 19.07
C GLY A 2 64.67 14.87 20.49
N CYS A 3 65.00 13.61 20.81
CA CYS A 3 65.32 13.03 22.14
C CYS A 3 64.08 12.81 23.03
N GLY A 4 63.86 11.64 23.67
CA GLY A 4 64.52 10.31 23.62
C GLY A 4 63.48 9.20 23.93
N ALA A 5 63.62 7.91 23.57
CA ALA A 5 64.76 6.99 23.73
C ALA A 5 65.04 6.76 25.24
N ASP A 6 64.93 5.59 25.88
CA ASP A 6 65.34 4.18 25.63
C ASP A 6 65.93 3.68 27.00
N GLU A 7 66.38 2.46 27.33
CA GLU A 7 66.62 1.15 26.70
C GLU A 7 66.57 0.07 27.85
N THR A 8 65.85 -1.06 27.77
CA THR A 8 66.31 -2.46 27.43
C THR A 8 67.07 -3.26 28.55
N PRO A 9 67.90 -4.31 28.30
CA PRO A 9 67.54 -5.77 28.23
C PRO A 9 68.45 -6.63 29.17
N PRO A 10 68.92 -7.89 28.87
CA PRO A 10 68.53 -9.00 27.95
C PRO A 10 68.25 -10.32 28.75
N ALA A 11 68.24 -11.58 28.27
CA ALA A 11 68.50 -12.30 26.98
C ALA A 11 67.51 -13.52 26.92
N SER A 12 67.63 -14.70 26.27
CA SER A 12 68.51 -15.48 25.33
C SER A 12 67.64 -16.69 24.82
N THR A 13 67.97 -17.77 24.07
CA THR A 13 68.96 -18.32 23.10
C THR A 13 68.36 -19.65 22.55
N SER A 14 68.65 -20.28 21.39
CA SER A 14 69.45 -19.95 20.19
C SER A 14 69.13 -20.91 18.99
N LYS A 15 69.10 -20.36 17.77
CA LYS A 15 69.54 -20.96 16.46
C LYS A 15 68.96 -22.27 15.84
N LYS A 16 68.54 -22.11 14.56
CA LYS A 16 68.61 -23.01 13.36
C LYS A 16 67.78 -24.32 13.32
N GLY A 17 67.27 -24.78 12.16
CA GLY A 17 67.15 -24.14 10.82
C GLY A 17 67.24 -25.13 9.62
N GLU A 18 66.51 -24.84 8.51
CA GLU A 18 66.66 -25.40 7.12
C GLU A 18 66.34 -26.93 6.95
N GLU A 19 65.94 -27.50 5.79
CA GLU A 19 65.01 -27.07 4.71
C GLU A 19 64.54 -28.30 3.85
N ALA A 20 63.32 -28.26 3.27
CA ALA A 20 62.82 -28.93 2.04
C ALA A 20 62.72 -30.48 1.82
N THR A 21 61.78 -30.83 0.90
CA THR A 21 61.60 -32.07 0.09
C THR A 21 60.80 -33.27 0.63
N LYS A 22 60.37 -34.14 -0.29
CA LYS A 22 59.28 -35.16 -0.17
C LYS A 22 59.81 -36.58 -0.40
N ASN A 23 59.21 -37.60 0.24
CA ASN A 23 58.46 -38.71 -0.43
C ASN A 23 58.26 -39.97 0.45
N ALA A 24 57.24 -40.75 0.09
CA ALA A 24 57.07 -42.21 0.31
C ALA A 24 56.77 -42.77 1.73
N ASP A 25 55.50 -43.14 1.89
CA ASP A 25 54.98 -44.32 2.61
C ASP A 25 55.78 -45.63 2.33
N PRO A 26 55.71 -46.71 3.16
CA PRO A 26 54.41 -47.30 3.57
C PRO A 26 54.28 -48.10 4.89
N ALA A 27 53.01 -48.49 5.14
CA ALA A 27 52.52 -49.78 5.67
C ALA A 27 52.20 -49.96 7.18
N SER A 28 50.90 -49.81 7.48
CA SER A 28 50.04 -50.79 8.18
C SER A 28 50.30 -51.16 9.66
N THR A 29 49.38 -50.76 10.54
CA THR A 29 48.46 -51.69 11.24
C THR A 29 47.30 -50.90 11.91
N PRO A 30 46.14 -51.52 12.24
CA PRO A 30 44.88 -50.78 12.43
C PRO A 30 44.69 -50.16 13.81
N LYS A 31 43.95 -49.04 13.85
CA LYS A 31 43.33 -48.50 15.07
C LYS A 31 41.87 -48.95 15.18
N THR A 32 41.43 -49.30 16.38
CA THR A 32 40.03 -49.56 16.71
C THR A 32 39.23 -48.25 16.71
N GLU A 33 38.03 -48.26 16.15
CA GLU A 33 37.10 -47.12 16.23
C GLU A 33 36.46 -47.03 17.63
N PRO A 34 36.40 -45.84 18.25
CA PRO A 34 35.55 -45.62 19.41
C PRO A 34 34.08 -45.47 18.98
N LYS A 35 33.17 -46.02 19.78
CA LYS A 35 31.72 -45.92 19.59
C LYS A 35 31.26 -44.47 19.83
N PRO A 36 30.35 -43.89 19.02
CA PRO A 36 29.84 -42.55 19.29
C PRO A 36 29.05 -42.51 20.61
N GLU A 37 29.20 -41.40 21.33
CA GLU A 37 28.33 -41.05 22.46
C GLU A 37 26.94 -40.62 21.93
N PRO A 38 25.85 -40.82 22.71
CA PRO A 38 24.53 -40.33 22.32
C PRO A 38 24.50 -38.81 22.33
N GLU A 39 23.83 -38.22 21.34
CA GLU A 39 23.54 -36.78 21.33
C GLU A 39 22.63 -36.42 22.52
N PRO A 40 22.82 -35.26 23.17
CA PRO A 40 21.95 -34.82 24.26
C PRO A 40 20.55 -34.53 23.71
N GLU A 41 19.52 -34.94 24.46
CA GLU A 41 18.14 -34.54 24.16
C GLU A 41 18.03 -33.00 24.21
N PRO A 42 17.27 -32.37 23.30
CA PRO A 42 17.14 -30.92 23.29
C PRO A 42 16.48 -30.43 24.58
N GLU A 43 17.05 -29.39 25.19
CA GLU A 43 16.42 -28.75 26.35
C GLU A 43 15.03 -28.23 25.96
N PRO A 44 13.98 -28.46 26.78
CA PRO A 44 12.64 -28.01 26.46
C PRO A 44 12.61 -26.47 26.41
N GLU A 45 11.96 -25.92 25.38
CA GLU A 45 11.78 -24.46 25.27
C GLU A 45 11.15 -23.91 26.56
N PRO A 46 11.69 -22.83 27.14
CA PRO A 46 11.21 -22.32 28.42
C PRO A 46 9.76 -21.84 28.28
N GLU A 47 8.87 -22.32 29.16
CA GLU A 47 7.49 -21.85 29.21
C GLU A 47 7.47 -20.31 29.35
N VAL A 48 7.09 -19.62 28.27
CA VAL A 48 6.93 -18.17 28.27
C VAL A 48 5.74 -17.84 29.16
N ILE A 49 6.03 -17.39 30.39
CA ILE A 49 5.03 -16.87 31.31
C ILE A 49 4.48 -15.58 30.69
N PRO A 50 3.16 -15.48 30.41
CA PRO A 50 2.57 -14.26 29.84
C PRO A 50 2.80 -13.07 30.76
N ASP A 51 3.03 -11.88 30.20
CA ASP A 51 3.13 -10.66 31.00
C ASP A 51 1.73 -10.28 31.54
N PRO A 52 1.50 -10.28 32.87
CA PRO A 52 0.21 -9.90 33.45
C PRO A 52 -0.11 -8.40 33.34
N ASN A 53 0.74 -7.57 32.74
CA ASN A 53 0.57 -6.12 32.63
C ASN A 53 -0.14 -5.65 31.33
N GLY A 54 -1.09 -6.44 30.82
CA GLY A 54 -1.88 -6.13 29.62
C GLY A 54 -3.06 -5.13 29.80
N VAL A 55 -3.73 -4.81 28.69
CA VAL A 55 -4.86 -3.85 28.65
C VAL A 55 -6.21 -4.57 28.78
N TYR A 56 -6.60 -4.82 30.02
CA TYR A 56 -7.86 -5.48 30.39
C TYR A 56 -9.08 -4.55 30.22
N LEU A 57 -9.97 -4.86 29.27
CA LEU A 57 -11.20 -4.12 29.02
C LEU A 57 -12.44 -4.89 29.53
N PRO A 58 -13.42 -4.24 30.18
CA PRO A 58 -14.62 -4.90 30.71
C PRO A 58 -15.43 -5.62 29.61
N THR A 59 -15.79 -6.88 29.84
CA THR A 59 -16.58 -7.69 28.89
C THR A 59 -18.07 -7.30 28.90
N GLY A 60 -18.56 -6.87 30.07
CA GLY A 60 -19.98 -6.66 30.38
C GLY A 60 -20.50 -7.63 31.46
N ASP A 61 -19.80 -8.74 31.67
CA ASP A 61 -20.14 -9.77 32.64
C ASP A 61 -19.63 -9.45 34.05
N GLN A 62 -20.08 -10.23 35.05
CA GLN A 62 -19.60 -10.11 36.43
C GLN A 62 -19.23 -11.46 37.04
N SER A 63 -18.22 -11.45 37.91
CA SER A 63 -17.87 -12.56 38.81
C SER A 63 -17.87 -12.05 40.25
N SER A 64 -18.53 -12.76 41.17
CA SER A 64 -18.63 -12.40 42.59
C SER A 64 -19.00 -10.92 42.87
N GLY A 65 -19.90 -10.34 42.05
CA GLY A 65 -20.34 -8.95 42.17
C GLY A 65 -19.32 -7.89 41.74
N LYS A 66 -18.30 -8.27 40.96
CA LYS A 66 -17.34 -7.36 40.31
C LYS A 66 -17.33 -7.58 38.79
N PRO A 67 -17.04 -6.55 37.97
CA PRO A 67 -16.92 -6.72 36.53
C PRO A 67 -15.80 -7.70 36.16
N ILE A 68 -16.01 -8.44 35.07
CA ILE A 68 -14.96 -9.21 34.38
C ILE A 68 -14.37 -8.32 33.28
N TYR A 69 -13.05 -8.42 33.11
CA TYR A 69 -12.30 -7.75 32.05
C TYR A 69 -11.46 -8.78 31.28
N ALA A 70 -11.13 -8.49 30.01
CA ALA A 70 -10.27 -9.35 29.18
C ALA A 70 -9.22 -8.52 28.39
N ASP A 71 -8.01 -9.05 28.24
CA ASP A 71 -6.93 -8.44 27.43
C ASP A 71 -7.03 -8.83 25.94
N GLY A 72 -5.97 -8.56 25.17
CA GLY A 72 -5.88 -8.91 23.74
C GLY A 72 -5.56 -10.38 23.49
N ASP A 73 -4.93 -11.03 24.47
CA ASP A 73 -4.21 -12.30 24.33
C ASP A 73 -5.00 -13.50 24.91
N GLY A 74 -6.18 -13.22 25.47
CA GLY A 74 -7.16 -14.21 25.92
C GLY A 74 -7.22 -14.42 27.42
N PHE A 75 -6.53 -13.60 28.22
CA PHE A 75 -6.60 -13.68 29.68
C PHE A 75 -7.71 -12.78 30.23
N PHE A 76 -8.28 -13.22 31.35
CA PHE A 76 -9.38 -12.58 32.04
C PHE A 76 -8.91 -12.07 33.39
N LEU A 77 -9.24 -10.81 33.70
CA LEU A 77 -9.12 -10.19 35.00
C LEU A 77 -10.48 -10.24 35.70
N TRP A 78 -10.60 -11.03 36.77
CA TRP A 78 -11.86 -11.31 37.47
C TRP A 78 -11.66 -11.46 38.99
N PHE A 79 -12.74 -11.33 39.76
CA PHE A 79 -12.71 -11.45 41.22
C PHE A 79 -13.34 -12.77 41.68
N ASN A 80 -12.61 -13.58 42.45
CA ASN A 80 -13.08 -14.90 42.88
C ASN A 80 -13.95 -14.89 44.16
N GLY A 81 -14.18 -13.71 44.76
CA GLY A 81 -14.87 -13.54 46.04
C GLY A 81 -13.93 -13.20 47.21
N LEU A 82 -12.63 -13.43 47.07
CA LEU A 82 -11.58 -13.11 48.05
C LEU A 82 -10.47 -12.23 47.46
N GLU A 83 -10.04 -12.54 46.24
CA GLU A 83 -8.90 -11.94 45.54
C GLU A 83 -9.23 -11.71 44.05
N TRP A 84 -8.54 -10.76 43.44
CA TRP A 84 -8.52 -10.59 41.98
C TRP A 84 -7.52 -11.59 41.37
N ARG A 85 -7.83 -12.11 40.19
CA ARG A 85 -6.99 -13.04 39.43
C ARG A 85 -6.91 -12.62 37.97
N ILE A 86 -5.74 -12.87 37.37
CA ILE A 86 -5.53 -12.93 35.93
C ILE A 86 -5.32 -14.41 35.56
N SER A 87 -6.18 -14.96 34.70
CA SER A 87 -6.06 -16.34 34.20
C SER A 87 -6.65 -16.51 32.80
N ASP A 88 -6.26 -17.57 32.10
CA ASP A 88 -6.75 -17.94 30.76
C ASP A 88 -8.27 -18.27 30.71
N LYS A 89 -8.95 -18.31 31.86
CA LYS A 89 -10.37 -18.62 31.96
C LYS A 89 -11.02 -18.06 33.23
N VAL A 90 -12.12 -17.31 33.06
CA VAL A 90 -12.99 -16.88 34.18
C VAL A 90 -13.45 -18.09 35.01
N GLY A 91 -13.34 -18.00 36.34
CA GLY A 91 -13.75 -19.06 37.26
C GLY A 91 -12.73 -20.17 37.48
N GLY A 92 -11.56 -20.13 36.81
CA GLY A 92 -10.52 -21.15 36.97
C GLY A 92 -9.25 -20.80 36.19
N GLY A 93 -8.73 -21.78 35.45
CA GLY A 93 -7.65 -21.56 34.48
C GLY A 93 -6.22 -21.61 35.03
N LYS A 94 -5.22 -21.47 34.13
CA LYS A 94 -3.82 -21.23 34.51
C LYS A 94 -3.73 -19.79 35.04
N SER A 95 -3.46 -19.64 36.34
CA SER A 95 -3.36 -18.32 36.98
C SER A 95 -2.00 -17.69 36.67
N VAL A 96 -2.01 -16.53 36.02
CA VAL A 96 -0.80 -15.77 35.66
C VAL A 96 -0.39 -14.84 36.80
N ALA A 97 -1.36 -14.16 37.44
CA ALA A 97 -1.14 -13.33 38.62
C ALA A 97 -2.39 -13.24 39.50
N SER A 98 -2.22 -12.78 40.74
CA SER A 98 -3.29 -12.50 41.71
C SER A 98 -3.02 -11.23 42.51
N GLY A 99 -4.08 -10.49 42.83
CA GLY A 99 -4.07 -9.28 43.67
C GLY A 99 -5.13 -9.39 44.76
N LYS A 100 -5.03 -8.61 45.83
CA LYS A 100 -5.86 -8.78 47.04
C LYS A 100 -7.31 -8.28 46.84
N ALA A 101 -8.01 -7.94 47.92
CA ALA A 101 -9.43 -7.56 47.86
C ALA A 101 -9.67 -6.23 47.13
N ALA A 102 -8.78 -5.23 47.28
CA ALA A 102 -8.82 -4.04 46.44
C ALA A 102 -7.97 -4.24 45.19
N ILE A 103 -8.47 -3.83 44.03
CA ILE A 103 -7.79 -4.06 42.75
C ILE A 103 -6.41 -3.39 42.66
N MET A 104 -6.21 -2.31 43.43
CA MET A 104 -4.96 -1.53 43.53
C MET A 104 -4.01 -1.99 44.65
N ASP A 105 -4.35 -3.05 45.39
CA ASP A 105 -3.42 -3.68 46.35
C ASP A 105 -2.24 -4.34 45.61
N PRO A 106 -1.12 -4.66 46.29
CA PRO A 106 0.00 -5.36 45.67
C PRO A 106 -0.39 -6.73 45.06
N TRP A 107 0.08 -6.97 43.84
CA TRP A 107 -0.10 -8.21 43.09
C TRP A 107 1.13 -9.13 43.14
N THR A 108 0.92 -10.40 42.82
CA THR A 108 1.97 -11.40 42.59
C THR A 108 2.59 -11.28 41.19
N ASN A 109 3.70 -11.99 40.96
CA ASN A 109 4.35 -12.14 39.65
C ASN A 109 4.70 -10.83 38.93
N GLY A 110 5.03 -9.78 39.68
CA GLY A 110 5.47 -8.48 39.14
C GLY A 110 4.36 -7.58 38.58
N ALA A 111 3.10 -8.05 38.53
CA ALA A 111 1.97 -7.31 37.98
C ALA A 111 1.71 -5.99 38.74
N ARG A 112 1.21 -4.97 38.01
CA ARG A 112 0.85 -3.66 38.57
C ARG A 112 -0.40 -3.11 37.91
N THR A 113 -1.46 -2.96 38.67
CA THR A 113 -2.72 -2.37 38.19
C THR A 113 -2.69 -0.84 38.18
N ARG A 114 -3.30 -0.26 37.15
CA ARG A 114 -3.75 1.14 37.11
C ARG A 114 -5.21 1.15 36.67
N HIS A 115 -6.12 1.41 37.61
CA HIS A 115 -7.56 1.50 37.35
C HIS A 115 -8.03 2.96 37.45
N HIS A 116 -8.91 3.37 36.52
CA HIS A 116 -9.52 4.70 36.50
C HIS A 116 -10.69 4.73 37.50
N PRO A 117 -10.56 5.34 38.70
CA PRO A 117 -11.50 5.07 39.81
C PRO A 117 -12.81 5.88 39.75
N SER A 118 -12.87 6.91 38.89
CA SER A 118 -14.03 7.78 38.69
C SER A 118 -14.55 7.63 37.26
N GLU A 119 -15.86 7.58 37.12
CA GLU A 119 -16.52 7.50 35.80
C GLU A 119 -16.38 8.81 35.03
N ASP A 120 -16.28 9.95 35.74
CA ASP A 120 -16.14 11.29 35.18
C ASP A 120 -14.90 11.41 34.27
N TYR A 121 -13.80 10.78 34.66
CA TYR A 121 -12.56 10.75 33.88
C TYR A 121 -12.42 9.52 32.97
N ALA A 122 -13.27 8.50 33.12
CA ALA A 122 -13.15 7.26 32.36
C ALA A 122 -13.25 7.47 30.83
N LYS A 123 -14.07 8.45 30.40
CA LYS A 123 -14.22 8.85 29.00
C LYS A 123 -12.91 9.36 28.41
N ASP A 124 -12.40 10.45 28.95
CA ASP A 124 -11.16 11.11 28.53
C ASP A 124 -9.95 10.17 28.65
N ALA A 125 -9.91 9.35 29.70
CA ALA A 125 -8.84 8.37 29.90
C ALA A 125 -8.84 7.29 28.82
N THR A 126 -9.99 6.68 28.49
CA THR A 126 -10.09 5.67 27.41
C THR A 126 -9.63 6.26 26.07
N PHE A 127 -10.08 7.47 25.69
CA PHE A 127 -9.65 8.09 24.44
C PHE A 127 -8.15 8.40 24.41
N ARG A 128 -7.63 9.07 25.45
CA ARG A 128 -6.21 9.46 25.52
C ARG A 128 -5.28 8.25 25.60
N LEU A 129 -5.72 7.16 26.22
CA LEU A 129 -4.99 5.89 26.24
C LEU A 129 -4.99 5.21 24.86
N ALA A 130 -6.10 5.25 24.12
CA ALA A 130 -6.16 4.76 22.74
C ALA A 130 -5.19 5.51 21.81
N VAL A 131 -5.17 6.84 21.90
CA VAL A 131 -4.22 7.71 21.18
C VAL A 131 -2.77 7.40 21.59
N ALA A 132 -2.51 7.16 22.88
CA ALA A 132 -1.17 6.82 23.35
C ALA A 132 -0.66 5.48 22.78
N PHE A 133 -1.51 4.45 22.71
CA PHE A 133 -1.16 3.18 22.09
C PHE A 133 -1.03 3.27 20.55
N GLN A 134 -1.87 4.08 19.88
CA GLN A 134 -1.70 4.35 18.44
C GLN A 134 -0.34 5.03 18.16
N GLY A 135 0.04 6.01 18.99
CA GLY A 135 1.33 6.70 18.93
C GLY A 135 2.53 5.87 19.42
N SER A 136 2.31 4.66 19.95
CA SER A 136 3.36 3.70 20.31
C SER A 136 3.30 2.41 19.47
N GLU A 137 2.62 2.46 18.31
CA GLU A 137 2.48 1.35 17.35
C GLU A 137 1.79 0.07 17.91
N ASP A 138 1.17 0.16 19.10
CA ASP A 138 0.29 -0.88 19.64
C ASP A 138 -1.11 -0.74 19.03
N HIS A 139 -1.18 -1.11 17.75
CA HIS A 139 -2.40 -1.03 16.97
C HIS A 139 -3.51 -1.92 17.54
N VAL A 140 -3.17 -3.02 18.21
CA VAL A 140 -4.13 -3.96 18.82
C VAL A 140 -4.88 -3.30 19.97
N ASN A 141 -4.17 -2.76 20.96
CA ASN A 141 -4.81 -2.11 22.10
C ASN A 141 -5.43 -0.76 21.73
N ALA A 142 -4.84 -0.01 20.79
CA ALA A 142 -5.46 1.18 20.24
C ALA A 142 -6.83 0.88 19.59
N ASN A 143 -6.89 -0.12 18.69
CA ASN A 143 -8.12 -0.51 17.99
C ASN A 143 -9.21 -0.99 18.97
N ARG A 144 -8.82 -1.80 19.97
CA ARG A 144 -9.69 -2.25 21.08
C ARG A 144 -10.27 -1.06 21.88
N LEU A 145 -9.43 -0.11 22.28
CA LEU A 145 -9.83 1.05 23.09
C LEU A 145 -10.70 2.04 22.30
N PHE A 146 -10.39 2.35 21.03
CA PHE A 146 -11.25 3.20 20.21
C PHE A 146 -12.61 2.54 19.92
N LYS A 147 -12.65 1.24 19.61
CA LYS A 147 -13.93 0.50 19.49
C LYS A 147 -14.73 0.53 20.78
N GLN A 148 -14.09 0.42 21.94
CA GLN A 148 -14.74 0.58 23.23
C GLN A 148 -15.27 2.02 23.44
N PHE A 149 -14.48 3.03 23.09
CA PHE A 149 -14.86 4.45 23.21
C PHE A 149 -16.15 4.74 22.43
N VAL A 150 -16.16 4.41 21.14
CA VAL A 150 -17.32 4.56 20.26
C VAL A 150 -18.54 3.81 20.82
N LYS A 151 -18.36 2.58 21.32
CA LYS A 151 -19.45 1.77 21.89
C LYS A 151 -20.00 2.34 23.21
N LYS A 152 -19.16 2.90 24.08
CA LYS A 152 -19.57 3.38 25.42
C LYS A 152 -20.03 4.85 25.41
N PHE A 153 -19.51 5.67 24.51
CA PHE A 153 -19.76 7.11 24.47
C PHE A 153 -20.22 7.57 23.06
N PRO A 154 -21.24 6.93 22.43
CA PRO A 154 -21.56 7.10 21.01
C PRO A 154 -22.04 8.51 20.59
N ASN A 155 -22.32 9.39 21.56
CA ASN A 155 -22.78 10.77 21.34
C ASN A 155 -21.72 11.82 21.73
N ASP A 156 -20.45 11.44 21.91
CA ASP A 156 -19.38 12.36 22.32
C ASP A 156 -18.70 13.04 21.13
N ASP A 157 -18.26 14.29 21.32
CA ASP A 157 -17.61 15.11 20.28
C ASP A 157 -16.29 14.51 19.74
N LEU A 158 -15.71 13.52 20.42
CA LEU A 158 -14.52 12.77 20.00
C LEU A 158 -14.84 11.45 19.29
N VAL A 159 -16.11 11.07 19.08
CA VAL A 159 -16.46 9.83 18.37
C VAL A 159 -16.02 9.88 16.91
N ALA A 160 -16.16 11.03 16.25
CA ALA A 160 -15.66 11.22 14.89
C ALA A 160 -14.12 11.10 14.83
N ASP A 161 -13.42 11.66 15.81
CA ASP A 161 -11.95 11.59 15.93
C ASP A 161 -11.50 10.14 16.18
N ALA A 162 -12.22 9.38 17.02
CA ALA A 162 -12.01 7.94 17.22
C ALA A 162 -12.29 7.12 15.95
N HIS A 163 -13.26 7.53 15.14
CA HIS A 163 -13.53 6.91 13.84
C HIS A 163 -12.41 7.18 12.81
N LEU A 164 -11.78 8.36 12.83
CA LEU A 164 -10.60 8.63 11.98
C LEU A 164 -9.45 7.68 12.35
N SER A 165 -9.10 7.60 13.63
CA SER A 165 -8.09 6.65 14.13
C SER A 165 -8.42 5.19 13.79
N LEU A 166 -9.70 4.77 13.85
CA LEU A 166 -10.09 3.41 13.46
C LEU A 166 -10.01 3.16 11.94
N GLY A 167 -10.09 4.22 11.12
CA GLY A 167 -9.78 4.17 9.70
C GLY A 167 -8.32 3.80 9.48
N ASP A 168 -7.41 4.61 10.03
CA ASP A 168 -5.95 4.40 9.93
C ASP A 168 -5.55 3.02 10.50
N LEU A 169 -6.07 2.66 11.68
CA LEU A 169 -5.77 1.42 12.39
C LEU A 169 -6.30 0.16 11.73
N SER A 170 -7.24 0.24 10.78
CA SER A 170 -7.77 -0.94 10.09
C SER A 170 -6.75 -1.53 9.10
N VAL A 171 -5.82 -0.72 8.60
CA VAL A 171 -4.73 -1.11 7.67
C VAL A 171 -3.33 -0.96 8.30
N SER A 172 -3.26 -0.71 9.61
CA SER A 172 -2.00 -0.62 10.35
C SER A 172 -1.50 -2.00 10.81
N GLY A 173 -0.20 -2.10 11.14
CA GLY A 173 0.42 -3.32 11.69
C GLY A 173 0.85 -4.38 10.67
N LEU A 174 0.66 -4.12 9.37
CA LEU A 174 1.21 -4.90 8.27
C LEU A 174 2.75 -4.89 8.30
N LYS A 175 3.39 -5.99 7.92
CA LYS A 175 4.84 -6.19 8.01
C LYS A 175 5.48 -6.49 6.66
N GLY A 176 6.63 -5.86 6.39
CA GLY A 176 7.36 -6.06 5.14
C GLY A 176 6.49 -5.66 3.95
N ASP A 177 6.25 -6.61 3.04
CA ASP A 177 5.48 -6.42 1.82
C ASP A 177 3.98 -6.81 1.94
N GLU A 178 3.50 -7.15 3.14
CA GLU A 178 2.08 -7.47 3.41
C GLU A 178 1.12 -6.39 2.89
N LYS A 179 0.09 -6.81 2.15
CA LYS A 179 -0.98 -5.92 1.63
C LYS A 179 -2.23 -5.99 2.50
N PRO A 180 -2.98 -4.88 2.66
CA PRO A 180 -4.23 -4.90 3.41
C PRO A 180 -5.29 -5.73 2.67
N SER A 181 -6.01 -6.58 3.40
CA SER A 181 -7.10 -7.39 2.82
C SER A 181 -8.30 -6.54 2.42
N TYR A 182 -9.17 -7.06 1.54
CA TYR A 182 -10.44 -6.44 1.20
C TYR A 182 -11.28 -6.06 2.45
N GLU A 183 -11.27 -6.88 3.50
CA GLU A 183 -11.98 -6.59 4.75
C GLU A 183 -11.34 -5.41 5.50
N GLN A 184 -10.00 -5.35 5.59
CA GLN A 184 -9.29 -4.25 6.23
C GLN A 184 -9.55 -2.91 5.50
N ILE A 185 -9.52 -2.93 4.17
CA ILE A 185 -9.79 -1.74 3.34
C ILE A 185 -11.25 -1.33 3.50
N SER A 186 -12.19 -2.28 3.45
CA SER A 186 -13.63 -2.00 3.62
C SER A 186 -13.93 -1.42 5.01
N ASN A 187 -13.34 -1.97 6.07
CA ASN A 187 -13.44 -1.44 7.43
C ASN A 187 -12.85 -0.03 7.53
N ALA A 188 -11.67 0.22 6.96
CA ALA A 188 -11.06 1.55 6.96
C ALA A 188 -11.96 2.60 6.29
N ARG A 189 -12.47 2.30 5.09
CA ARG A 189 -13.39 3.16 4.33
C ARG A 189 -14.71 3.41 5.07
N MET A 190 -15.28 2.38 5.70
CA MET A 190 -16.47 2.52 6.55
C MET A 190 -16.20 3.45 7.75
N HIS A 191 -15.02 3.34 8.38
CA HIS A 191 -14.63 4.21 9.48
C HIS A 191 -14.42 5.67 9.02
N TYR A 192 -13.76 5.93 7.88
CA TYR A 192 -13.64 7.28 7.30
C TYR A 192 -15.01 7.87 6.91
N GLY A 193 -15.91 7.08 6.31
CA GLY A 193 -17.29 7.49 6.02
C GLY A 193 -18.04 7.96 7.26
N LYS A 194 -17.89 7.24 8.38
CA LYS A 194 -18.49 7.64 9.67
C LYS A 194 -17.94 8.95 10.22
N VAL A 195 -16.69 9.33 9.96
CA VAL A 195 -16.19 10.68 10.31
C VAL A 195 -17.04 11.75 9.62
N ARG A 196 -17.35 11.56 8.34
CA ARG A 196 -18.14 12.50 7.51
C ARG A 196 -19.62 12.56 7.89
N GLU A 197 -20.17 11.47 8.45
CA GLU A 197 -21.53 11.45 9.00
C GLU A 197 -21.64 12.12 10.38
N LEU A 198 -20.63 11.96 11.24
CA LEU A 198 -20.71 12.25 12.68
C LEU A 198 -20.16 13.62 13.09
N THR A 199 -19.63 14.41 12.16
CA THR A 199 -19.03 15.71 12.48
C THR A 199 -19.38 16.82 11.50
N GLN A 200 -19.18 18.07 11.93
CA GLN A 200 -19.18 19.26 11.08
C GLN A 200 -17.83 20.01 11.16
N LYS A 201 -16.81 19.42 11.81
CA LYS A 201 -15.43 19.91 11.86
C LYS A 201 -14.80 19.78 10.46
N VAL A 202 -14.73 20.88 9.69
CA VAL A 202 -14.25 20.91 8.29
C VAL A 202 -12.89 20.22 8.13
N ASN A 203 -11.95 20.46 9.05
CA ASN A 203 -10.63 19.82 9.03
C ASN A 203 -10.74 18.29 9.17
N LEU A 204 -11.54 17.78 10.11
CA LEU A 204 -11.69 16.34 10.35
C LEU A 204 -12.41 15.64 9.19
N ILE A 205 -13.37 16.33 8.55
CA ILE A 205 -14.02 15.86 7.33
C ILE A 205 -12.98 15.77 6.20
N ARG A 206 -12.21 16.84 5.95
CA ARG A 206 -11.13 16.84 4.95
C ARG A 206 -10.14 15.72 5.22
N ASP A 207 -9.64 15.60 6.44
CA ASP A 207 -8.63 14.61 6.81
C ASP A 207 -9.16 13.18 6.57
N SER A 208 -10.47 12.92 6.79
CA SER A 208 -11.09 11.64 6.40
C SER A 208 -11.16 11.38 4.88
N TYR A 209 -11.40 12.42 4.06
CA TYR A 209 -11.37 12.29 2.59
C TYR A 209 -9.94 12.04 2.08
N PHE A 210 -8.95 12.70 2.66
CA PHE A 210 -7.56 12.57 2.24
C PHE A 210 -6.90 11.27 2.73
N ASN A 211 -7.19 10.80 3.95
CA ASN A 211 -6.75 9.49 4.42
C ASN A 211 -7.42 8.34 3.64
N GLU A 212 -8.74 8.41 3.39
CA GLU A 212 -9.42 7.43 2.53
C GLU A 212 -8.87 7.47 1.10
N GLY A 213 -8.65 8.67 0.55
CA GLY A 213 -8.10 8.87 -0.78
C GLY A 213 -6.68 8.31 -0.93
N GLN A 214 -5.80 8.50 0.06
CA GLN A 214 -4.46 7.92 0.01
C GLN A 214 -4.49 6.40 0.18
N LEU A 215 -5.41 5.85 0.99
CA LEU A 215 -5.62 4.41 1.07
C LEU A 215 -6.07 3.83 -0.29
N ILE A 216 -7.09 4.41 -0.92
CA ILE A 216 -7.58 3.94 -2.22
C ILE A 216 -6.48 4.07 -3.28
N GLU A 217 -5.70 5.16 -3.28
CA GLU A 217 -4.57 5.35 -4.20
C GLU A 217 -3.45 4.30 -4.00
N ASN A 218 -3.11 3.97 -2.76
CA ASN A 218 -2.11 2.95 -2.45
C ASN A 218 -2.59 1.55 -2.88
N VAL A 219 -3.88 1.23 -2.65
CA VAL A 219 -4.49 -0.03 -3.09
C VAL A 219 -4.67 -0.06 -4.61
N ALA A 220 -4.92 1.08 -5.27
CA ALA A 220 -4.98 1.16 -6.74
C ALA A 220 -3.59 1.09 -7.40
N ALA A 221 -2.51 1.26 -6.63
CA ALA A 221 -1.15 1.01 -7.08
C ALA A 221 -0.75 -0.47 -6.98
N ASP A 222 -1.40 -1.24 -6.10
CA ASP A 222 -1.25 -2.70 -6.00
C ASP A 222 -2.52 -3.39 -5.43
N PRO A 223 -3.53 -3.70 -6.27
CA PRO A 223 -4.84 -4.19 -5.85
C PRO A 223 -4.90 -5.67 -5.40
N GLU A 224 -3.78 -6.33 -5.13
CA GLU A 224 -3.71 -7.77 -4.80
C GLU A 224 -4.75 -8.19 -3.74
N GLY A 225 -4.93 -7.41 -2.67
CA GLY A 225 -5.89 -7.67 -1.59
C GLY A 225 -7.38 -7.59 -2.00
N HIS A 226 -7.70 -6.98 -3.15
CA HIS A 226 -9.01 -7.03 -3.81
C HIS A 226 -9.09 -8.19 -4.81
N VAL A 227 -8.05 -8.39 -5.64
CA VAL A 227 -7.98 -9.50 -6.63
C VAL A 227 -8.13 -10.86 -5.92
N ASN A 228 -7.40 -11.07 -4.82
CA ASN A 228 -7.50 -12.27 -3.99
C ASN A 228 -8.90 -12.46 -3.36
N GLN A 229 -9.68 -11.39 -3.16
CA GLN A 229 -11.07 -11.47 -2.72
C GLN A 229 -12.01 -11.83 -3.89
N TYR A 230 -11.74 -11.35 -5.11
CA TYR A 230 -12.55 -11.69 -6.27
C TYR A 230 -12.30 -13.14 -6.75
N LEU A 231 -11.08 -13.65 -6.57
CA LEU A 231 -10.76 -15.06 -6.79
C LEU A 231 -11.41 -16.02 -5.75
N THR A 232 -12.06 -15.53 -4.68
CA THR A 232 -12.90 -16.42 -3.84
C THR A 232 -14.22 -16.79 -4.50
N PHE A 233 -14.56 -16.17 -5.64
CA PHE A 233 -15.73 -16.53 -6.45
C PHE A 233 -15.41 -17.56 -7.55
N ASP A 234 -14.13 -17.83 -7.82
CA ASP A 234 -13.71 -18.98 -8.63
C ASP A 234 -14.06 -20.28 -7.87
N THR A 235 -15.04 -20.99 -8.41
CA THR A 235 -15.57 -22.24 -7.84
C THR A 235 -14.70 -23.43 -8.21
N ASN A 236 -13.94 -23.35 -9.32
CA ASN A 236 -13.27 -24.49 -9.95
C ASN A 236 -11.75 -24.53 -9.70
N LYS A 237 -11.15 -23.37 -9.38
CA LYS A 237 -9.74 -23.13 -9.03
C LYS A 237 -8.78 -23.23 -10.21
N ASN A 238 -9.14 -22.60 -11.33
CA ASN A 238 -8.29 -22.35 -12.49
C ASN A 238 -7.62 -20.96 -12.46
N GLU A 239 -7.97 -20.08 -11.50
CA GLU A 239 -7.50 -18.69 -11.42
C GLU A 239 -8.08 -17.77 -12.53
N GLU A 240 -9.19 -18.20 -13.17
CA GLU A 240 -9.92 -17.47 -14.21
C GLU A 240 -11.42 -17.39 -13.83
N LEU A 241 -12.06 -16.21 -13.95
CA LEU A 241 -13.47 -16.06 -13.60
C LEU A 241 -14.41 -16.26 -14.81
N GLU A 242 -15.30 -17.25 -14.78
CA GLU A 242 -16.40 -17.30 -15.75
C GLU A 242 -17.36 -16.11 -15.56
N SER A 243 -18.13 -15.76 -16.61
CA SER A 243 -19.06 -14.61 -16.58
C SER A 243 -20.06 -14.61 -15.42
N ALA A 244 -20.47 -15.78 -14.91
CA ALA A 244 -21.34 -15.91 -13.74
C ALA A 244 -20.60 -15.65 -12.41
N GLU A 245 -19.35 -16.05 -12.31
CA GLU A 245 -18.48 -15.86 -11.13
C GLU A 245 -18.01 -14.41 -11.05
N TYR A 246 -17.62 -13.83 -12.19
CA TYR A 246 -17.33 -12.41 -12.34
C TYR A 246 -18.55 -11.55 -11.95
N ALA A 247 -19.76 -11.92 -12.36
CA ALA A 247 -20.98 -11.21 -11.94
C ALA A 247 -21.21 -11.25 -10.42
N ALA A 248 -20.83 -12.34 -9.75
CA ALA A 248 -20.97 -12.48 -8.30
C ALA A 248 -20.00 -11.56 -7.49
N THR A 249 -18.91 -11.10 -8.10
CA THR A 249 -17.96 -10.14 -7.47
C THR A 249 -18.55 -8.75 -7.20
N GLY A 250 -19.62 -8.37 -7.92
CA GLY A 250 -20.14 -7.00 -7.95
C GLY A 250 -19.30 -6.00 -8.76
N LEU A 251 -18.23 -6.41 -9.46
CA LEU A 251 -17.51 -5.55 -10.41
C LEU A 251 -18.35 -5.21 -11.64
N ALA A 252 -19.19 -6.15 -12.09
CA ALA A 252 -20.02 -6.03 -13.30
C ALA A 252 -20.95 -4.79 -13.33
N ASP A 253 -21.35 -4.27 -12.17
CA ASP A 253 -22.15 -3.04 -12.04
C ASP A 253 -21.37 -1.75 -12.38
N LYS A 254 -20.04 -1.81 -12.36
CA LYS A 254 -19.11 -0.69 -12.61
C LYS A 254 -18.33 -0.85 -13.91
N TYR A 255 -18.00 -2.08 -14.27
CA TYR A 255 -17.18 -2.43 -15.42
C TYR A 255 -17.71 -3.76 -15.99
N PRO A 256 -18.38 -3.76 -17.15
CA PRO A 256 -19.01 -4.96 -17.70
C PRO A 256 -18.01 -6.09 -17.98
N PHE A 257 -18.46 -7.34 -17.87
CA PHE A 257 -17.65 -8.52 -18.23
C PHE A 257 -17.07 -8.44 -19.65
N SER A 258 -17.80 -7.86 -20.61
CA SER A 258 -17.35 -7.64 -21.99
C SER A 258 -16.33 -6.50 -22.18
N GLU A 259 -16.03 -5.75 -21.12
CA GLU A 259 -14.94 -4.76 -21.08
C GLU A 259 -13.77 -5.28 -20.23
N ALA A 260 -14.04 -6.14 -19.24
CA ALA A 260 -13.03 -6.84 -18.44
C ALA A 260 -12.31 -7.95 -19.22
N ASN A 261 -13.05 -8.73 -20.02
CA ASN A 261 -12.47 -9.67 -20.98
C ASN A 261 -11.92 -8.86 -22.18
N ILE A 262 -10.63 -8.56 -22.14
CA ILE A 262 -9.92 -7.76 -23.15
C ILE A 262 -9.53 -8.67 -24.33
N ASN A 263 -9.22 -9.94 -24.08
CA ASN A 263 -8.63 -10.83 -25.06
C ASN A 263 -9.65 -11.57 -25.97
N GLY A 264 -10.87 -11.82 -25.49
CA GLY A 264 -11.98 -12.45 -26.23
C GLY A 264 -12.27 -13.94 -25.92
N ASP A 265 -11.55 -14.59 -25.01
CA ASP A 265 -11.63 -16.04 -24.72
C ASP A 265 -12.89 -16.54 -23.99
N LYS A 266 -13.59 -15.64 -23.25
CA LYS A 266 -14.76 -15.82 -22.37
C LYS A 266 -14.51 -16.12 -20.88
N VAL A 267 -13.31 -15.89 -20.34
CA VAL A 267 -13.09 -15.81 -18.88
C VAL A 267 -12.76 -14.37 -18.47
N VAL A 268 -12.26 -14.13 -17.26
CA VAL A 268 -11.45 -12.95 -16.92
C VAL A 268 -10.27 -13.50 -16.13
N ASP A 269 -9.06 -13.40 -16.69
CA ASP A 269 -7.84 -13.93 -16.06
C ASP A 269 -7.31 -13.01 -14.93
N TRP A 270 -6.21 -13.40 -14.29
CA TRP A 270 -5.60 -12.62 -13.22
C TRP A 270 -5.13 -11.22 -13.66
N GLU A 271 -4.54 -11.08 -14.86
CA GLU A 271 -4.04 -9.80 -15.37
C GLU A 271 -5.22 -8.87 -15.73
N GLU A 272 -6.24 -9.40 -16.40
CA GLU A 272 -7.48 -8.70 -16.70
C GLU A 272 -8.22 -8.28 -15.41
N LEU A 273 -8.28 -9.17 -14.41
CA LEU A 273 -8.88 -8.91 -13.09
C LEU A 273 -8.11 -7.83 -12.30
N TYR A 274 -6.78 -7.80 -12.41
CA TYR A 274 -5.92 -6.79 -11.81
C TYR A 274 -6.11 -5.41 -12.48
N GLU A 275 -6.21 -5.35 -13.82
CA GLU A 275 -6.48 -4.11 -14.55
C GLU A 275 -7.88 -3.54 -14.23
N VAL A 276 -8.96 -4.34 -14.32
CA VAL A 276 -10.30 -3.84 -13.99
C VAL A 276 -10.41 -3.39 -12.53
N THR A 277 -9.77 -4.10 -11.60
CA THR A 277 -9.76 -3.72 -10.18
C THR A 277 -9.01 -2.39 -9.98
N THR A 278 -7.87 -2.22 -10.66
CA THR A 278 -7.12 -0.95 -10.69
C THR A 278 -7.99 0.22 -11.17
N ILE A 279 -8.66 0.05 -12.32
CA ILE A 279 -9.54 1.06 -12.93
C ILE A 279 -10.73 1.39 -12.00
N SER A 280 -11.37 0.37 -11.42
CA SER A 280 -12.50 0.50 -10.49
C SER A 280 -12.13 1.24 -9.20
N LEU A 281 -10.91 1.04 -8.68
CA LEU A 281 -10.38 1.78 -7.53
C LEU A 281 -10.09 3.24 -7.86
N TYR A 282 -9.49 3.54 -9.01
CA TYR A 282 -9.30 4.93 -9.44
C TYR A 282 -10.63 5.64 -9.72
N ALA A 283 -11.65 4.95 -10.25
CA ALA A 283 -13.01 5.49 -10.37
C ALA A 283 -13.62 5.81 -8.99
N SER A 284 -13.36 4.97 -7.98
CA SER A 284 -13.76 5.25 -6.59
C SER A 284 -12.99 6.42 -5.97
N LEU A 285 -11.70 6.60 -6.30
CA LEU A 285 -10.87 7.72 -5.85
C LEU A 285 -11.37 9.06 -6.41
N GLU A 286 -11.70 9.07 -7.70
CA GLU A 286 -12.30 10.21 -8.38
C GLU A 286 -13.65 10.59 -7.78
N THR A 287 -14.52 9.60 -7.53
CA THR A 287 -15.85 9.82 -6.94
C THR A 287 -15.72 10.47 -5.56
N LEU A 288 -14.83 9.94 -4.70
CA LEU A 288 -14.55 10.44 -3.37
C LEU A 288 -14.08 11.91 -3.37
N PHE A 289 -13.16 12.29 -4.27
CA PHE A 289 -12.67 13.67 -4.33
C PHE A 289 -13.61 14.64 -5.06
N ARG A 290 -14.44 14.16 -6.00
CA ARG A 290 -15.53 14.98 -6.57
C ARG A 290 -16.58 15.32 -5.50
N GLU A 291 -16.93 14.36 -4.63
CA GLU A 291 -17.82 14.59 -3.48
C GLU A 291 -17.22 15.60 -2.48
N PHE A 292 -15.91 15.54 -2.21
CA PHE A 292 -15.20 16.55 -1.42
C PHE A 292 -15.29 17.95 -2.05
N LEU A 293 -15.06 18.07 -3.36
CA LEU A 293 -15.15 19.36 -4.06
C LEU A 293 -16.57 19.94 -4.03
N GLU A 294 -17.60 19.11 -4.22
CA GLU A 294 -19.01 19.53 -4.15
C GLU A 294 -19.37 20.08 -2.76
N LYS A 295 -18.87 19.46 -1.69
CA LYS A 295 -19.24 19.80 -0.31
C LYS A 295 -18.37 20.89 0.33
N LEU A 296 -17.08 20.96 -0.02
CA LEU A 296 -16.07 21.78 0.67
C LEU A 296 -15.16 22.61 -0.26
N GLY A 297 -15.27 22.47 -1.59
CA GLY A 297 -14.33 23.07 -2.55
C GLY A 297 -14.24 24.60 -2.53
N ASP A 298 -15.28 25.30 -2.09
CA ASP A 298 -15.27 26.76 -1.89
C ASP A 298 -14.90 27.19 -0.46
N GLN A 299 -14.72 26.25 0.48
CA GLN A 299 -14.31 26.52 1.86
C GLN A 299 -12.81 26.23 2.09
N GLU A 300 -12.30 25.11 1.54
CA GLU A 300 -10.90 24.67 1.68
C GLU A 300 -10.15 24.87 0.34
N ALA A 301 -9.87 26.11 -0.06
CA ALA A 301 -9.28 26.40 -1.39
C ALA A 301 -7.97 25.63 -1.68
N ALA A 302 -7.07 25.51 -0.68
CA ALA A 302 -5.84 24.72 -0.82
C ALA A 302 -6.13 23.20 -0.93
N GLY A 303 -7.12 22.71 -0.19
CA GLY A 303 -7.61 21.33 -0.31
C GLY A 303 -8.32 21.07 -1.64
N ALA A 304 -8.95 22.09 -2.24
CA ALA A 304 -9.63 21.99 -3.53
C ALA A 304 -8.64 21.69 -4.65
N SER A 305 -7.54 22.46 -4.79
CA SER A 305 -6.49 22.13 -5.77
C SER A 305 -5.84 20.77 -5.50
N GLN A 306 -5.65 20.37 -4.23
CA GLN A 306 -5.15 19.02 -3.90
C GLN A 306 -6.13 17.91 -4.32
N ALA A 307 -7.45 18.13 -4.17
CA ALA A 307 -8.47 17.21 -4.65
C ALA A 307 -8.53 17.19 -6.19
N THR A 308 -8.42 18.34 -6.86
CA THR A 308 -8.30 18.40 -8.33
C THR A 308 -7.12 17.59 -8.85
N LYS A 309 -5.95 17.65 -8.17
CA LYS A 309 -4.78 16.81 -8.47
C LYS A 309 -5.13 15.31 -8.40
N LYS A 310 -5.76 14.86 -7.30
CA LYS A 310 -6.15 13.45 -7.11
C LYS A 310 -7.19 12.99 -8.15
N ILE A 311 -8.17 13.83 -8.48
CA ILE A 311 -9.16 13.56 -9.55
C ILE A 311 -8.47 13.45 -10.91
N GLY A 312 -7.58 14.38 -11.27
CA GLY A 312 -6.89 14.35 -12.56
C GLY A 312 -5.98 13.13 -12.71
N MET A 313 -5.25 12.75 -11.67
CA MET A 313 -4.49 11.51 -11.63
C MET A 313 -5.40 10.28 -11.81
N ALA A 314 -6.55 10.24 -11.13
CA ALA A 314 -7.53 9.16 -11.30
C ALA A 314 -8.10 9.11 -12.73
N CYS A 315 -8.41 10.26 -13.34
CA CYS A 315 -8.85 10.35 -14.74
C CYS A 315 -7.77 9.84 -15.70
N GLU A 316 -6.50 10.22 -15.51
CA GLU A 316 -5.38 9.70 -16.32
C GLU A 316 -5.27 8.17 -16.22
N LYS A 317 -5.35 7.62 -15.00
CA LYS A 317 -5.29 6.18 -14.73
C LYS A 317 -6.48 5.39 -15.30
N GLN A 318 -7.62 6.04 -15.54
CA GLN A 318 -8.78 5.47 -16.23
C GLN A 318 -8.81 5.80 -17.74
N GLY A 319 -7.65 6.07 -18.36
CA GLY A 319 -7.57 6.33 -19.80
C GLY A 319 -8.21 7.65 -20.26
N ARG A 320 -8.51 8.59 -19.35
CA ARG A 320 -9.10 9.92 -19.63
C ARG A 320 -8.12 11.10 -19.45
N PRO A 321 -6.91 11.10 -20.06
CA PRO A 321 -5.95 12.20 -19.88
C PRO A 321 -6.46 13.54 -20.44
N ALA A 322 -7.33 13.50 -21.45
CA ALA A 322 -7.98 14.70 -21.99
C ALA A 322 -8.98 15.36 -21.03
N GLU A 323 -9.41 14.66 -19.96
CA GLU A 323 -10.19 15.25 -18.87
C GLU A 323 -9.27 15.80 -17.78
N MET A 324 -8.26 15.02 -17.36
CA MET A 324 -7.19 15.46 -16.46
C MET A 324 -6.58 16.81 -16.89
N LEU A 325 -6.19 16.96 -18.16
CA LEU A 325 -5.61 18.20 -18.68
C LEU A 325 -6.62 19.37 -18.63
N LYS A 326 -7.92 19.14 -18.86
CA LYS A 326 -8.95 20.18 -18.75
C LYS A 326 -9.14 20.65 -17.30
N LEU A 327 -9.20 19.71 -16.37
CA LEU A 327 -9.33 19.98 -14.93
C LEU A 327 -8.12 20.78 -14.43
N TYR A 328 -6.91 20.31 -14.71
CA TYR A 328 -5.66 20.97 -14.32
C TYR A 328 -5.54 22.38 -14.90
N HIS A 329 -5.84 22.58 -16.19
CA HIS A 329 -5.82 23.90 -16.82
C HIS A 329 -6.90 24.85 -16.26
N ALA A 330 -8.05 24.34 -15.82
CA ALA A 330 -9.07 25.14 -15.14
C ALA A 330 -8.61 25.56 -13.73
N ASP A 331 -7.98 24.65 -12.98
CA ASP A 331 -7.43 24.90 -11.64
C ASP A 331 -6.29 25.93 -11.70
N ILE A 332 -5.33 25.76 -12.61
CA ILE A 332 -4.25 26.72 -12.91
C ILE A 332 -4.84 28.11 -13.25
N LYS A 333 -5.96 28.18 -13.97
CA LYS A 333 -6.63 29.45 -14.29
C LYS A 333 -7.37 30.09 -13.11
N LYS A 334 -7.91 29.29 -12.17
CA LYS A 334 -8.59 29.78 -10.96
C LYS A 334 -7.59 30.22 -9.89
N PHE A 335 -6.52 29.45 -9.68
CA PHE A 335 -5.64 29.55 -8.52
C PHE A 335 -4.16 29.82 -8.84
N GLY A 336 -3.69 29.77 -10.09
CA GLY A 336 -2.27 29.89 -10.44
C GLY A 336 -1.58 31.24 -10.18
N ASN A 337 -2.27 32.19 -9.53
CA ASN A 337 -1.71 33.44 -8.99
C ASN A 337 -2.11 33.66 -7.50
N ASP A 338 -2.69 32.66 -6.85
CA ASP A 338 -3.13 32.69 -5.45
C ASP A 338 -2.04 32.06 -4.56
N PRO A 339 -1.30 32.84 -3.76
CA PRO A 339 -0.25 32.31 -2.87
C PRO A 339 -0.81 31.46 -1.71
N GLY A 340 -2.13 31.39 -1.53
CA GLY A 340 -2.79 30.47 -0.60
C GLY A 340 -2.98 29.05 -1.14
N SER A 341 -3.04 28.84 -2.47
CA SER A 341 -3.34 27.52 -3.05
C SER A 341 -2.09 26.73 -3.40
N ILE A 342 -1.45 26.14 -2.38
CA ILE A 342 -0.22 25.33 -2.53
C ILE A 342 -0.42 24.14 -3.51
N GLY A 343 -1.64 23.61 -3.64
CA GLY A 343 -1.93 22.49 -4.54
C GLY A 343 -1.76 22.82 -6.04
N VAL A 344 -1.94 24.08 -6.45
CA VAL A 344 -1.89 24.46 -7.87
C VAL A 344 -0.46 24.42 -8.43
N ASP A 345 0.56 24.62 -7.59
CA ASP A 345 1.98 24.54 -7.97
C ASP A 345 2.39 23.13 -8.38
N GLU A 346 1.78 22.11 -7.78
CA GLU A 346 2.01 20.71 -8.17
C GLU A 346 1.28 20.37 -9.46
N ILE A 347 0.03 20.84 -9.60
CA ILE A 347 -0.75 20.73 -10.83
C ILE A 347 -0.01 21.37 -12.01
N LEU A 348 0.57 22.56 -11.83
CA LEU A 348 1.28 23.30 -12.90
C LEU A 348 2.49 22.52 -13.42
N LYS A 349 3.28 21.91 -12.51
CA LYS A 349 4.43 21.05 -12.86
C LYS A 349 3.95 19.85 -13.69
N ILE A 350 3.03 19.06 -13.14
CA ILE A 350 2.49 17.85 -13.79
C ILE A 350 1.86 18.20 -15.14
N TYR A 351 1.05 19.27 -15.21
CA TYR A 351 0.39 19.71 -16.44
C TYR A 351 1.39 20.01 -17.55
N SER A 352 2.52 20.67 -17.26
CA SER A 352 3.53 21.00 -18.27
C SER A 352 4.16 19.76 -18.92
N GLU A 353 4.47 18.73 -18.12
CA GLU A 353 5.04 17.47 -18.59
C GLU A 353 4.00 16.61 -19.31
N LYS A 354 2.80 16.49 -18.74
CA LYS A 354 1.72 15.66 -19.29
C LYS A 354 1.11 16.25 -20.56
N TYR A 355 1.02 17.58 -20.68
CA TYR A 355 0.56 18.22 -21.91
C TYR A 355 1.53 17.92 -23.06
N ASP A 356 2.83 18.13 -22.85
CA ASP A 356 3.88 17.84 -23.85
C ASP A 356 3.89 16.35 -24.26
N HIS A 357 3.70 15.44 -23.29
CA HIS A 357 3.57 14.01 -23.55
C HIS A 357 2.35 13.68 -24.44
N TYR A 358 1.15 14.14 -24.06
CA TYR A 358 -0.08 13.77 -24.77
C TYR A 358 -0.29 14.52 -26.10
N ASP A 359 0.23 15.74 -26.23
CA ASP A 359 0.31 16.47 -27.50
C ASP A 359 1.18 15.68 -28.51
N LYS A 360 2.33 15.14 -28.07
CA LYS A 360 3.15 14.26 -28.91
C LYS A 360 2.49 12.92 -29.19
N LEU A 361 1.89 12.27 -28.19
CA LEU A 361 1.27 10.95 -28.33
C LEU A 361 0.12 10.98 -29.33
N PHE A 362 -0.90 11.81 -29.07
CA PHE A 362 -2.09 11.87 -29.92
C PHE A 362 -1.88 12.74 -31.15
N GLY A 363 -1.13 13.84 -31.05
CA GLY A 363 -0.84 14.73 -32.18
C GLY A 363 -0.02 14.06 -33.27
N ASN A 364 1.05 13.33 -32.94
CA ASN A 364 1.83 12.59 -33.94
C ASN A 364 1.05 11.41 -34.52
N THR A 365 0.31 10.67 -33.69
CA THR A 365 -0.56 9.57 -34.16
C THR A 365 -1.62 10.10 -35.13
N TYR A 366 -2.32 11.19 -34.79
CA TYR A 366 -3.31 11.82 -35.66
C TYR A 366 -2.69 12.41 -36.94
N LYS A 367 -1.53 13.07 -36.84
CA LYS A 367 -0.75 13.56 -38.00
C LYS A 367 -0.42 12.41 -38.96
N LEU A 368 0.06 11.27 -38.45
CA LEU A 368 0.36 10.09 -39.28
C LEU A 368 -0.91 9.51 -39.92
N LEU A 369 -1.94 9.23 -39.11
CA LEU A 369 -3.21 8.65 -39.56
C LEU A 369 -3.96 9.56 -40.57
N THR A 370 -3.69 10.87 -40.55
CA THR A 370 -4.19 11.81 -41.55
C THR A 370 -3.37 11.73 -42.84
N ILE A 371 -2.04 11.72 -42.76
CA ILE A 371 -1.15 11.71 -43.94
C ILE A 371 -1.25 10.38 -44.72
N ILE A 372 -1.35 9.23 -44.05
CA ILE A 372 -1.42 7.91 -44.74
C ILE A 372 -2.68 7.73 -45.61
N ARG A 373 -3.72 8.54 -45.41
CA ARG A 373 -4.93 8.56 -46.25
C ARG A 373 -4.67 9.15 -47.65
N ASN A 374 -3.56 9.86 -47.84
CA ASN A 374 -3.18 10.51 -49.09
C ASN A 374 -1.93 9.84 -49.70
N PRO A 375 -2.02 8.64 -50.31
CA PRO A 375 -0.85 7.89 -50.81
C PRO A 375 0.05 8.68 -51.77
N GLY A 376 -0.54 9.53 -52.62
CA GLY A 376 0.16 10.41 -53.56
C GLY A 376 0.68 11.73 -52.97
N GLN A 377 0.48 12.01 -51.68
CA GLN A 377 1.03 13.21 -51.04
C GLN A 377 2.56 13.13 -51.05
N ALA A 378 3.20 14.21 -51.48
CA ALA A 378 4.66 14.35 -51.38
C ALA A 378 5.06 14.57 -49.91
N VAL A 379 6.12 13.89 -49.49
CA VAL A 379 6.72 14.03 -48.16
C VAL A 379 8.24 14.10 -48.31
N ASP A 380 8.84 15.01 -47.56
CA ASP A 380 10.28 15.24 -47.46
C ASP A 380 10.63 15.47 -45.99
N PHE A 381 11.70 14.85 -45.50
CA PHE A 381 12.10 14.96 -44.11
C PHE A 381 13.60 14.71 -43.92
N ALA A 382 14.19 15.35 -42.91
CA ALA A 382 15.55 15.09 -42.46
C ALA A 382 15.55 14.05 -41.32
N TYR A 383 16.53 13.16 -41.32
CA TYR A 383 16.78 12.22 -40.22
C TYR A 383 18.28 12.16 -39.89
N LYS A 384 18.61 11.69 -38.68
CA LYS A 384 19.99 11.38 -38.26
C LYS A 384 20.24 9.88 -38.34
N ASP A 385 21.32 9.49 -38.99
CA ASP A 385 21.75 8.10 -39.03
C ASP A 385 22.44 7.68 -37.71
N ARG A 386 22.79 6.39 -37.58
CA ARG A 386 23.47 5.85 -36.39
C ARG A 386 24.89 6.41 -36.16
N LYS A 387 25.43 7.21 -37.06
CA LYS A 387 26.73 7.89 -36.96
C LYS A 387 26.57 9.39 -36.65
N GLY A 388 25.33 9.88 -36.53
CA GLY A 388 25.01 11.29 -36.30
C GLY A 388 24.94 12.14 -37.58
N SER A 389 25.13 11.55 -38.76
CA SER A 389 25.02 12.26 -40.04
C SER A 389 23.56 12.60 -40.33
N GLU A 390 23.28 13.86 -40.65
CA GLU A 390 21.99 14.27 -41.20
C GLU A 390 21.85 13.81 -42.66
N SER A 391 20.65 13.41 -43.05
CA SER A 391 20.31 13.01 -44.42
C SER A 391 18.83 13.21 -44.68
N THR A 392 18.49 13.60 -45.91
CA THR A 392 17.12 13.90 -46.33
C THR A 392 16.53 12.74 -47.13
N ILE A 393 15.25 12.42 -46.90
CA ILE A 393 14.50 11.44 -47.68
C ILE A 393 13.22 12.09 -48.20
N SER A 394 13.06 12.08 -49.53
CA SER A 394 11.84 12.46 -50.23
C SER A 394 11.10 11.27 -50.84
N GLY A 395 9.82 11.45 -51.17
CA GLY A 395 9.00 10.50 -51.94
C GLY A 395 7.52 10.84 -51.85
N THR A 396 6.66 9.97 -52.38
CA THR A 396 5.25 9.96 -51.99
C THR A 396 5.06 9.16 -50.70
N VAL A 397 3.98 9.39 -49.96
CA VAL A 397 3.62 8.60 -48.76
C VAL A 397 3.59 7.10 -49.08
N GLU A 398 3.06 6.71 -50.23
CA GLU A 398 3.07 5.32 -50.72
C GLU A 398 4.49 4.73 -50.87
N GLU A 399 5.44 5.50 -51.42
CA GLU A 399 6.84 5.08 -51.50
C GLU A 399 7.51 4.96 -50.12
N ILE A 400 7.16 5.84 -49.18
CA ILE A 400 7.71 5.76 -47.82
C ILE A 400 7.22 4.47 -47.15
N LEU A 401 5.90 4.22 -47.11
CA LEU A 401 5.32 3.07 -46.42
C LEU A 401 5.80 1.73 -46.99
N LYS A 402 5.89 1.59 -48.33
CA LYS A 402 6.32 0.33 -48.97
C LYS A 402 7.81 0.02 -48.73
N ASN A 403 8.63 1.01 -48.37
CA ASN A 403 10.07 0.86 -48.20
C ASN A 403 10.51 1.04 -46.73
N ARG A 404 10.80 -0.07 -46.04
CA ARG A 404 11.30 -0.08 -44.64
C ARG A 404 12.51 0.83 -44.39
N ARG A 405 13.36 1.07 -45.42
CA ARG A 405 14.52 2.00 -45.31
C ARG A 405 14.15 3.48 -45.39
N LYS A 406 12.95 3.83 -45.89
CA LYS A 406 12.36 5.18 -45.79
C LYS A 406 11.43 5.28 -44.56
N LEU A 407 10.58 4.28 -44.33
CA LEU A 407 9.59 4.25 -43.24
C LEU A 407 10.18 4.40 -41.84
N LEU A 408 11.20 3.62 -41.48
CA LEU A 408 11.75 3.66 -40.12
C LEU A 408 12.41 5.01 -39.79
N PRO A 409 13.21 5.63 -40.68
CA PRO A 409 13.61 7.03 -40.53
C PRO A 409 12.43 8.00 -40.37
N TRP A 410 11.38 7.88 -41.20
CA TRP A 410 10.23 8.79 -41.17
C TRP A 410 9.49 8.77 -39.83
N LEU A 411 9.15 7.57 -39.33
CA LEU A 411 8.54 7.41 -38.01
C LEU A 411 9.45 7.90 -36.88
N GLY A 412 10.76 7.66 -37.00
CA GLY A 412 11.75 8.08 -36.01
C GLY A 412 12.05 9.58 -35.97
N SER A 413 11.81 10.33 -37.06
CA SER A 413 12.03 11.78 -37.14
C SER A 413 10.74 12.58 -36.95
N GLU A 414 9.69 12.27 -37.72
CA GLU A 414 8.48 13.10 -37.84
C GLU A 414 7.38 12.77 -36.82
N PHE A 415 7.49 11.61 -36.15
CA PHE A 415 6.44 11.05 -35.29
C PHE A 415 6.99 10.50 -33.97
N LYS A 416 8.18 10.94 -33.54
CA LYS A 416 8.80 10.48 -32.29
C LYS A 416 7.86 10.70 -31.09
N GLY A 417 7.53 9.62 -30.38
CA GLY A 417 6.61 9.65 -29.25
C GLY A 417 5.14 9.47 -29.62
N MET A 418 4.82 9.09 -30.87
CA MET A 418 3.50 8.57 -31.24
C MET A 418 3.17 7.25 -30.50
N GLU A 419 1.92 6.81 -30.63
CA GLU A 419 1.40 5.59 -30.04
C GLU A 419 2.11 4.32 -30.58
N GLN A 420 2.62 3.49 -29.65
CA GLN A 420 3.47 2.35 -30.01
C GLN A 420 2.72 1.29 -30.80
N GLU A 421 1.43 1.04 -30.52
CA GLU A 421 0.65 0.03 -31.24
C GLU A 421 0.42 0.42 -32.71
N VAL A 422 0.16 1.71 -32.97
CA VAL A 422 0.06 2.26 -34.33
C VAL A 422 1.40 2.22 -35.05
N TYR A 423 2.50 2.55 -34.36
CA TYR A 423 3.86 2.40 -34.90
C TYR A 423 4.14 0.93 -35.29
N ASP A 424 3.84 -0.02 -34.43
CA ASP A 424 4.05 -1.45 -34.66
C ASP A 424 3.18 -1.97 -35.82
N LYS A 425 1.89 -1.59 -35.86
CA LYS A 425 1.00 -1.87 -36.99
C LYS A 425 1.57 -1.33 -38.30
N MET A 426 2.11 -0.10 -38.32
CA MET A 426 2.73 0.49 -39.51
C MET A 426 4.01 -0.24 -39.95
N VAL A 427 4.86 -0.68 -39.01
CA VAL A 427 6.09 -1.43 -39.31
C VAL A 427 5.78 -2.86 -39.81
N ARG A 428 4.70 -3.49 -39.30
CA ARG A 428 4.25 -4.83 -39.70
C ARG A 428 3.51 -4.81 -41.05
N ALA A 429 2.57 -3.89 -41.27
CA ALA A 429 1.61 -3.88 -42.39
C ALA A 429 2.18 -3.39 -43.75
N ARG A 430 3.49 -3.48 -43.98
CA ARG A 430 4.26 -2.87 -45.09
C ARG A 430 3.69 -3.00 -46.52
N THR A 431 2.87 -4.03 -46.80
CA THR A 431 2.20 -4.24 -48.10
C THR A 431 0.66 -4.17 -48.04
N ALA A 432 0.06 -4.03 -46.86
CA ALA A 432 -1.38 -4.16 -46.62
C ALA A 432 -2.09 -2.87 -46.18
N VAL A 433 -1.36 -1.76 -45.94
CA VAL A 433 -1.95 -0.45 -45.52
C VAL A 433 -3.02 0.08 -46.49
N TYR A 434 -2.98 -0.36 -47.76
CA TYR A 434 -3.88 0.07 -48.83
C TYR A 434 -4.80 -1.06 -49.33
N SER A 435 -5.10 -2.05 -48.48
CA SER A 435 -5.82 -3.27 -48.87
C SER A 435 -7.19 -3.46 -48.21
N ASN A 436 -7.60 -2.55 -47.32
CA ASN A 436 -8.92 -2.44 -46.70
C ASN A 436 -9.44 -1.01 -46.86
#